data_AF-A0A497NL37-F1
#
_entry.id   AF-A0A497NL37-F1
#
_cell.length_a   1.000
_cell.length_b   1.000
_cell.length_c   1.000
_cell.angle_alpha   90.00
_cell.angle_beta   90.00
_cell.angle_gamma   90.00
#
_symmetry.space_group_name_H-M   'P 1'
#
loop_
_entity.id
_entity.type
_entity.pdbx_description
1 polymer ?
#
loop_
_entity_poly.entity_id
_entity_poly.type
_entity_poly.pdbx_seq_one_letter_code
_entity_poly.pdbx_strand_id
1 'polypeptide(L)'
;MSLWKYSFELIGKELEVTKKKKQALENLFAEGKISQSTYEYLKSEIAKAISELESNLNRLKEKMATRAQELESQLSSLELLLASLEIHHAAGDISDEIYEKENKAILLGLEATKRELNDIKSSLQGPPAEVAGEEPTATQEKEVSEREEQPSEPQTEQAVITYEESQAKEQESEAEEKTAEDSTSSMREVSESPVEEGFSTYSPSEPSDVSSGNVGSPTE
;
A
#
# COMPACT_ATOMS: atom_id res chain seq x y z
N MET A 1 -3.56 -8.49 -5.62
CA MET A 1 -3.37 -8.17 -4.18
C MET A 1 -3.45 -6.67 -4.00
N SER A 2 -4.04 -6.18 -2.91
CA SER A 2 -4.07 -4.75 -2.58
C SER A 2 -2.66 -4.22 -2.31
N LEU A 3 -2.38 -2.97 -2.69
CA LEU A 3 -1.05 -2.36 -2.55
C LEU A 3 -0.54 -2.38 -1.10
N TRP A 4 -1.41 -2.06 -0.14
CA TRP A 4 -1.05 -2.07 1.29
C TRP A 4 -0.61 -3.45 1.77
N LYS A 5 -1.24 -4.53 1.26
CA LYS A 5 -0.95 -5.91 1.64
C LYS A 5 0.44 -6.32 1.15
N TYR A 6 0.74 -5.97 -0.11
CA TYR A 6 2.07 -6.17 -0.67
C TYR A 6 3.15 -5.41 0.11
N SER A 7 2.92 -4.12 0.41
CA SER A 7 3.87 -3.32 1.19
C SER A 7 4.08 -3.88 2.59
N PHE A 8 3.02 -4.34 3.26
CA PHE A 8 3.10 -4.95 4.59
C PHE A 8 3.95 -6.22 4.58
N GLU A 9 3.71 -7.12 3.62
CA GLU A 9 4.49 -8.34 3.44
C GLU A 9 5.96 -8.06 3.09
N LEU A 10 6.21 -7.08 2.21
CA LEU A 10 7.55 -6.71 1.78
C LEU A 10 8.37 -6.15 2.95
N ILE A 11 7.83 -5.18 3.68
CA ILE A 11 8.51 -4.58 4.84
C ILE A 11 8.75 -5.64 5.92
N GLY A 12 7.79 -6.54 6.15
CA GLY A 12 7.93 -7.65 7.09
C GLY A 12 9.09 -8.58 6.73
N LYS A 13 9.19 -9.00 5.47
CA LYS A 13 10.28 -9.84 4.96
C LYS A 13 11.64 -9.13 5.04
N GLU A 14 11.70 -7.86 4.67
CA GLU A 14 12.93 -7.08 4.72
C GLU A 14 13.43 -6.89 6.16
N LEU A 15 12.50 -6.66 7.11
CA LEU A 15 12.81 -6.59 8.52
C LEU A 15 13.40 -7.91 9.04
N GLU A 16 12.81 -9.05 8.66
CA GLU A 16 13.30 -10.38 9.04
C GLU A 16 14.71 -10.64 8.50
N VAL A 17 14.94 -10.36 7.21
CA VAL A 17 16.26 -10.50 6.57
C VAL A 17 17.29 -9.60 7.26
N THR A 18 16.94 -8.36 7.57
CA THR A 18 17.84 -7.41 8.22
C THR A 18 18.17 -7.84 9.65
N LYS A 19 17.22 -8.41 10.39
CA LYS A 19 17.46 -9.02 11.71
C LYS A 19 18.41 -10.23 11.62
N LYS A 20 18.25 -11.07 10.59
CA LYS A 20 19.21 -12.18 10.32
C LYS A 20 20.61 -11.66 9.98
N LYS A 21 20.73 -10.57 9.20
CA LYS A 21 22.01 -9.91 8.92
C LYS A 21 22.68 -9.39 10.20
N LYS A 22 21.91 -8.81 11.12
CA LYS A 22 22.41 -8.39 12.44
C LYS A 22 23.04 -9.57 13.20
N GLN A 23 22.33 -10.69 13.28
CA GLN A 23 22.82 -11.89 13.96
C GLN A 23 24.08 -12.45 13.28
N ALA A 24 24.10 -12.49 11.94
CA ALA A 24 25.29 -12.92 11.20
C ALA A 24 26.51 -12.01 11.48
N LEU A 25 26.30 -10.70 11.57
CA LEU A 25 27.35 -9.74 11.93
C LEU A 25 27.89 -9.99 13.36
N GLU A 26 27.00 -10.26 14.32
CA GLU A 26 27.38 -10.61 15.70
C GLU A 26 28.24 -11.88 15.74
N ASN A 27 27.89 -12.91 14.97
CA ASN A 27 28.68 -14.14 14.86
C ASN A 27 30.05 -13.90 14.23
N LEU A 28 30.12 -13.13 13.14
CA LEU A 28 31.40 -12.80 12.49
C LEU A 28 32.35 -12.05 13.43
N PHE A 29 31.81 -11.17 14.28
CA PHE A 29 32.59 -10.47 15.28
C PHE A 29 33.05 -11.40 16.42
N ALA A 30 32.14 -12.26 16.92
CA ALA A 30 32.48 -13.25 17.95
C ALA A 30 33.56 -14.25 17.50
N GLU A 31 33.58 -14.62 16.22
CA GLU A 31 34.59 -15.48 15.60
C GLU A 31 35.91 -14.75 15.30
N GLY A 32 36.01 -13.45 15.58
CA GLY A 32 37.20 -12.64 15.30
C GLY A 32 37.49 -12.43 13.81
N LYS A 33 36.51 -12.69 12.93
CA LYS A 33 36.66 -12.55 11.47
C LYS A 33 36.65 -11.09 11.01
N ILE A 34 36.13 -10.18 11.83
CA ILE A 34 36.08 -8.74 11.55
C ILE A 34 36.61 -7.94 12.74
N SER A 35 37.16 -6.76 12.45
CA SER A 35 37.66 -5.86 13.49
C SER A 35 36.53 -5.17 14.26
N GLN A 36 36.83 -4.71 15.48
CA GLN A 36 35.90 -3.93 16.32
C GLN A 36 35.34 -2.71 15.57
N SER A 37 36.19 -1.96 14.86
CA SER A 37 35.73 -0.76 14.15
C SER A 37 34.79 -1.09 13.00
N THR A 38 35.06 -2.16 12.25
CA THR A 38 34.17 -2.66 11.19
C THR A 38 32.84 -3.13 11.77
N TYR A 39 32.87 -3.87 12.88
CA TYR A 39 31.68 -4.35 13.57
C TYR A 39 30.78 -3.18 14.01
N GLU A 40 31.33 -2.20 14.73
CA GLU A 40 30.53 -1.08 15.25
C GLU A 40 29.90 -0.25 14.12
N TYR A 41 30.64 -0.02 13.02
CA TYR A 41 30.11 0.66 11.84
C TYR A 41 28.94 -0.11 11.20
N LEU A 42 29.12 -1.40 10.91
CA LEU A 42 28.06 -2.19 10.29
C LEU A 42 26.87 -2.39 11.23
N LYS A 43 27.12 -2.48 12.53
CA LYS A 43 26.08 -2.58 13.56
C LYS A 43 25.22 -1.33 13.60
N SER A 44 25.81 -0.13 13.53
CA SER A 44 25.03 1.10 13.51
C SER A 44 24.18 1.21 12.25
N GLU A 45 24.73 0.84 11.09
CA GLU A 45 23.98 0.87 9.81
C GLU A 45 22.82 -0.13 9.81
N ILE A 46 23.04 -1.37 10.27
CA ILE A 46 21.97 -2.37 10.38
C ILE A 46 20.93 -1.94 11.41
N ALA A 47 21.34 -1.38 12.55
CA ALA A 47 20.42 -0.88 13.57
C ALA A 47 19.55 0.28 13.04
N LYS A 48 20.14 1.18 12.25
CA LYS A 48 19.42 2.26 11.57
C LYS A 48 18.39 1.69 10.58
N ALA A 49 18.80 0.74 9.73
CA ALA A 49 17.89 0.09 8.78
C ALA A 49 16.72 -0.62 9.47
N ILE A 50 16.96 -1.32 10.59
CA ILE A 50 15.90 -1.94 11.40
C ILE A 50 14.92 -0.87 11.92
N SER A 51 15.45 0.22 12.49
CA SER A 51 14.62 1.31 13.02
C SER A 51 13.74 1.95 11.94
N GLU A 52 14.30 2.20 10.76
CA GLU A 52 13.57 2.74 9.61
C GLU A 52 12.46 1.79 9.13
N LEU A 53 12.74 0.49 9.04
CA LEU A 53 11.76 -0.53 8.67
C LEU A 53 10.64 -0.66 9.69
N GLU A 54 10.96 -0.65 10.99
CA GLU A 54 9.97 -0.71 12.07
C GLU A 54 9.08 0.54 12.09
N SER A 55 9.68 1.73 11.90
CA SER A 55 8.94 2.99 11.75
C SER A 55 7.99 2.95 10.54
N ASN A 56 8.48 2.49 9.39
CA ASN A 56 7.66 2.34 8.19
C ASN A 56 6.51 1.35 8.38
N LEU A 57 6.76 0.23 9.05
CA LEU A 57 5.74 -0.76 9.37
C LEU A 57 4.67 -0.19 10.31
N ASN A 58 5.08 0.54 11.35
CA ASN A 58 4.14 1.16 12.29
C ASN A 58 3.27 2.21 11.60
N ARG A 59 3.87 3.08 10.78
CA ARG A 59 3.13 4.06 9.98
C ARG A 59 2.13 3.39 9.02
N LEU A 60 2.50 2.25 8.44
CA LEU A 60 1.58 1.49 7.59
C LEU A 60 0.42 0.90 8.41
N LYS A 61 0.70 0.33 9.58
CA LYS A 61 -0.33 -0.20 10.49
C LYS A 61 -1.30 0.89 10.95
N GLU A 62 -0.82 2.09 11.27
CA GLU A 62 -1.65 3.24 11.62
C GLU A 62 -2.60 3.61 10.47
N LYS A 63 -2.07 3.72 9.23
CA LYS A 63 -2.90 3.99 8.05
C LYS A 63 -3.95 2.91 7.82
N MET A 64 -3.58 1.64 8.01
CA MET A 64 -4.50 0.52 7.92
C MET A 64 -5.60 0.59 8.99
N ALA A 65 -5.25 0.96 10.22
CA ALA A 65 -6.23 1.14 11.29
C ALA A 65 -7.21 2.29 11.00
N THR A 66 -6.70 3.43 10.51
CA THR A 66 -7.56 4.54 10.06
C THR A 66 -8.48 4.10 8.92
N ARG A 67 -7.96 3.35 7.94
CA ARG A 67 -8.78 2.82 6.84
C ARG A 67 -9.85 1.85 7.35
N ALA A 68 -9.55 1.02 8.34
CA ALA A 68 -10.54 0.13 8.95
C ALA A 68 -11.70 0.92 9.59
N GLN A 69 -11.41 2.00 10.32
CA GLN A 69 -12.42 2.87 10.91
C GLN A 69 -13.28 3.56 9.83
N GLU A 70 -12.64 4.01 8.74
CA GLU A 70 -13.36 4.58 7.60
C GLU A 70 -14.31 3.56 6.97
N LEU A 71 -13.86 2.33 6.73
CA LEU A 71 -14.67 1.24 6.18
C LEU A 71 -15.86 0.89 7.09
N GLU A 72 -15.70 0.94 8.42
CA GLU A 72 -16.80 0.75 9.37
C GLU A 72 -17.85 1.85 9.25
N SER A 73 -17.42 3.10 9.07
CA SER A 73 -18.33 4.22 8.80
C SER A 73 -19.04 4.07 7.44
N GLN A 74 -18.33 3.58 6.43
CA GLN A 74 -18.90 3.30 5.10
C GLN A 74 -19.94 2.18 5.18
N LEU A 75 -19.69 1.11 5.93
CA LEU A 75 -20.68 0.04 6.18
C LEU A 75 -21.96 0.61 6.81
N SER A 76 -21.81 1.41 7.87
CA SER A 76 -22.95 2.03 8.55
C SER A 76 -23.78 2.92 7.61
N SER A 77 -23.10 3.64 6.70
CA SER A 77 -23.76 4.50 5.71
C SER A 77 -24.49 3.70 4.63
N LEU A 78 -23.90 2.59 4.17
CA LEU A 78 -24.53 1.68 3.22
C LEU A 78 -25.73 0.96 3.82
N GLU A 79 -25.67 0.58 5.10
CA GLU A 79 -26.80 -0.01 5.83
C GLU A 79 -27.96 0.99 5.98
N LEU A 80 -27.66 2.26 6.28
CA LEU A 80 -28.68 3.31 6.32
C LEU A 80 -29.30 3.55 4.94
N LEU A 81 -28.47 3.57 3.88
CA LEU A 81 -28.95 3.71 2.51
C LEU A 81 -29.86 2.54 2.11
N LEU A 82 -29.50 1.31 2.48
CA LEU A 82 -30.33 0.13 2.26
C LEU A 82 -31.67 0.28 2.98
N ALA A 83 -31.67 0.65 4.27
CA ALA A 83 -32.92 0.84 5.02
C ALA A 83 -33.80 1.95 4.40
N SER A 84 -33.20 3.04 3.93
CA SER A 84 -33.93 4.10 3.22
C SER A 84 -34.55 3.60 1.92
N LEU A 85 -33.81 2.80 1.14
CA LEU A 85 -34.28 2.21 -0.10
C LEU A 85 -35.49 1.30 0.14
N GLU A 86 -35.41 0.45 1.17
CA GLU A 86 -36.50 -0.45 1.59
C GLU A 86 -37.76 0.34 1.97
N ILE A 87 -37.62 1.45 2.70
CA ILE A 87 -38.75 2.32 3.06
C ILE A 87 -39.42 2.91 1.82
N HIS A 88 -38.64 3.45 0.86
CA HIS A 88 -39.19 4.02 -0.36
C HIS A 88 -39.88 2.97 -1.24
N HIS A 89 -39.32 1.77 -1.34
CA HIS A 89 -39.95 0.68 -2.08
C HIS A 89 -41.26 0.25 -1.42
N ALA A 90 -41.27 0.06 -0.10
CA ALA A 90 -42.46 -0.31 0.66
C ALA A 90 -43.56 0.77 0.62
N ALA A 91 -43.18 2.05 0.52
CA ALA A 91 -44.11 3.16 0.34
C ALA A 91 -44.68 3.25 -1.09
N GLY A 92 -44.10 2.54 -2.06
CA GLY A 92 -44.44 2.64 -3.47
C GLY A 92 -43.88 3.89 -4.15
N ASP A 93 -42.89 4.57 -3.53
CA ASP A 93 -42.26 5.77 -4.07
C ASP A 93 -41.34 5.46 -5.27
N ILE A 94 -40.85 4.22 -5.35
CA ILE A 94 -39.94 3.74 -6.40
C ILE A 94 -40.46 2.45 -7.03
N SER A 95 -40.14 2.24 -8.31
CA SER A 95 -40.51 1.02 -9.04
C SER A 95 -39.61 -0.16 -8.67
N ASP A 96 -40.12 -1.38 -8.88
CA ASP A 96 -39.36 -2.62 -8.66
C ASP A 96 -38.04 -2.65 -9.45
N GLU A 97 -38.04 -2.11 -10.68
CA GLU A 97 -36.83 -2.05 -11.50
C GLU A 97 -35.73 -1.18 -10.88
N ILE A 98 -36.11 -0.01 -10.33
CA ILE A 98 -35.18 0.89 -9.66
C ILE A 98 -34.69 0.25 -8.37
N TYR A 99 -35.62 -0.29 -7.57
CA TYR A 99 -35.30 -0.98 -6.32
C TYR A 99 -34.30 -2.12 -6.53
N GLU A 100 -34.55 -3.04 -7.46
CA GLU A 100 -33.68 -4.20 -7.70
C GLU A 100 -32.27 -3.77 -8.13
N LYS A 101 -32.19 -2.74 -8.98
CA LYS A 101 -30.90 -2.20 -9.44
C LYS A 101 -30.11 -1.58 -8.29
N GLU A 102 -30.75 -0.73 -7.49
CA GLU A 102 -30.09 -0.03 -6.38
C GLU A 102 -29.74 -0.98 -5.24
N ASN A 103 -30.65 -1.90 -4.88
CA ASN A 103 -30.43 -2.93 -3.88
C ASN A 103 -29.19 -3.77 -4.23
N LYS A 104 -29.11 -4.26 -5.47
CA LYS A 104 -27.94 -5.01 -5.94
C LYS A 104 -26.65 -4.21 -5.82
N ALA A 105 -26.66 -2.92 -6.17
CA ALA A 105 -25.49 -2.06 -6.07
C ALA A 105 -25.05 -1.87 -4.61
N ILE A 106 -25.99 -1.64 -3.69
CA ILE A 106 -25.73 -1.46 -2.26
C ILE A 106 -25.17 -2.76 -1.67
N LEU A 107 -25.77 -3.91 -1.98
CA LEU A 107 -25.30 -5.21 -1.50
C LEU A 107 -23.87 -5.54 -1.97
N LEU A 108 -23.54 -5.23 -3.23
CA LEU A 108 -22.17 -5.37 -3.73
C LEU A 108 -21.18 -4.45 -2.97
N GLY A 109 -21.59 -3.22 -2.68
CA GLY A 109 -20.82 -2.28 -1.86
C GLY A 109 -20.58 -2.83 -0.45
N LEU A 110 -21.63 -3.34 0.21
CA LEU A 110 -21.53 -3.94 1.54
C LEU A 110 -20.56 -5.13 1.56
N GLU A 111 -20.67 -6.04 0.58
CA GLU A 111 -19.78 -7.20 0.49
C GLU A 111 -18.32 -6.77 0.28
N ALA A 112 -18.06 -5.83 -0.63
CA ALA A 112 -16.73 -5.34 -0.93
C ALA A 112 -16.09 -4.65 0.28
N THR A 113 -16.81 -3.73 0.92
CA THR A 113 -16.36 -3.00 2.11
C THR A 113 -16.09 -3.95 3.28
N LYS A 114 -16.97 -4.93 3.50
CA LYS A 114 -16.80 -5.95 4.54
C LYS A 114 -15.59 -6.84 4.29
N ARG A 115 -15.33 -7.22 3.04
CA ARG A 115 -14.15 -8.01 2.64
C ARG A 115 -12.86 -7.23 2.93
N GLU A 116 -12.76 -5.98 2.47
CA GLU A 116 -11.57 -5.15 2.71
C GLU A 116 -11.33 -4.95 4.22
N LEU A 117 -12.39 -4.68 4.99
CA LEU A 117 -12.31 -4.52 6.44
C LEU A 117 -11.76 -5.79 7.12
N ASN A 118 -12.23 -6.96 6.70
CA ASN A 118 -11.76 -8.24 7.23
C ASN A 118 -10.28 -8.49 6.86
N ASP A 119 -9.89 -8.20 5.62
CA ASP A 119 -8.50 -8.32 5.16
C ASP A 119 -7.56 -7.45 6.00
N ILE A 120 -7.97 -6.21 6.29
CA ILE A 120 -7.19 -5.30 7.13
C ILE A 120 -7.10 -5.82 8.57
N LYS A 121 -8.24 -6.20 9.18
CA LYS A 121 -8.29 -6.70 10.57
C LYS A 121 -7.47 -7.97 10.76
N SER A 122 -7.50 -8.90 9.81
CA SER A 122 -6.71 -10.13 9.85
C SER A 122 -5.21 -9.85 9.71
N SER A 123 -4.83 -8.93 8.84
CA SER A 123 -3.43 -8.54 8.66
C SER A 123 -2.83 -7.83 9.89
N LEU A 124 -3.65 -7.02 10.59
CA LEU A 124 -3.21 -6.32 11.80
C LEU A 124 -3.09 -7.23 13.03
N GLN A 125 -3.91 -8.26 13.15
CA GLN A 125 -3.85 -9.24 14.25
C GLN A 125 -2.67 -10.20 14.14
N GLY A 126 -1.96 -10.20 13.00
CA GLY A 126 -0.89 -11.15 12.70
C GLY A 126 -1.46 -12.56 12.43
N PRO A 127 -0.63 -13.51 11.96
CA PRO A 127 -1.05 -14.91 11.97
C PRO A 127 -1.46 -15.27 13.39
N PRO A 128 -2.58 -15.97 13.61
CA PRO A 128 -2.87 -16.58 14.90
C PRO A 128 -1.60 -17.33 15.31
N ALA A 129 -1.12 -17.05 16.53
CA ALA A 129 -0.06 -17.85 17.11
C ALA A 129 -0.47 -19.31 16.91
N GLU A 130 0.30 -20.01 16.08
CA GLU A 130 0.20 -21.43 15.89
C GLU A 130 0.30 -22.02 17.29
N VAL A 131 -0.84 -22.45 17.81
CA VAL A 131 -0.91 -23.28 19.01
C VAL A 131 -0.22 -24.58 18.63
N ALA A 132 1.10 -24.58 18.86
CA ALA A 132 1.88 -25.78 18.95
C ALA A 132 1.26 -26.66 20.04
N GLY A 133 0.77 -27.82 19.62
CA GLY A 133 0.43 -28.91 20.53
C GLY A 133 -0.98 -29.42 20.33
N GLU A 134 -1.19 -30.21 19.29
CA GLU A 134 -1.96 -31.45 19.40
C GLU A 134 -1.69 -32.33 18.16
N GLU A 135 -0.60 -33.10 18.23
CA GLU A 135 -0.60 -34.50 17.80
C GLU A 135 0.19 -35.27 18.86
N PRO A 136 -0.07 -36.57 19.14
CA PRO A 136 -0.80 -37.52 18.29
C PRO A 136 -1.80 -38.42 19.04
N THR A 137 -2.92 -38.79 18.41
CA THR A 137 -3.61 -40.05 18.78
C THR A 137 -3.40 -41.07 17.68
N ALA A 138 -2.66 -42.09 18.07
CA ALA A 138 -2.37 -43.31 17.35
C ALA A 138 -3.58 -43.91 16.62
N THR A 139 -3.37 -44.35 15.38
CA THR A 139 -3.91 -45.62 14.91
C THR A 139 -2.79 -46.35 14.20
N GLN A 140 -2.35 -47.42 14.85
CA GLN A 140 -1.44 -48.40 14.30
C GLN A 140 -2.23 -49.25 13.31
N GLU A 141 -1.73 -49.39 12.09
CA GLU A 141 -1.92 -50.62 11.33
C GLU A 141 -0.55 -51.06 10.81
N LYS A 142 -0.14 -52.23 11.30
CA LYS A 142 1.02 -52.97 10.84
C LYS A 142 0.74 -53.47 9.43
N GLU A 143 1.61 -53.19 8.49
CA GLU A 143 1.98 -54.20 7.50
C GLU A 143 3.50 -54.26 7.35
N VAL A 144 3.96 -55.49 7.25
CA VAL A 144 5.29 -56.00 7.53
C VAL A 144 6.10 -56.05 6.23
N SER A 145 7.32 -55.51 6.30
CA SER A 145 8.55 -56.05 5.69
C SER A 145 8.58 -56.33 4.19
N GLU A 146 9.35 -55.53 3.46
CA GLU A 146 10.55 -56.08 2.81
C GLU A 146 11.64 -55.01 2.67
N ARG A 147 12.77 -55.27 3.33
CA ARG A 147 14.02 -54.52 3.25
C ARG A 147 14.99 -55.40 2.47
N GLU A 148 15.28 -55.03 1.23
CA GLU A 148 16.58 -55.35 0.63
C GLU A 148 17.46 -54.11 0.72
N GLU A 149 18.48 -54.19 1.57
CA GLU A 149 19.74 -53.47 1.36
C GLU A 149 20.38 -54.09 0.10
N GLN A 150 21.06 -53.36 -0.79
CA GLN A 150 22.35 -52.71 -0.57
C GLN A 150 22.82 -52.02 -1.90
N PRO A 151 24.02 -51.43 -1.98
CA PRO A 151 24.26 -50.02 -2.32
C PRO A 151 24.83 -49.81 -3.75
N SER A 152 24.82 -48.57 -4.27
CA SER A 152 25.84 -48.08 -5.22
C SER A 152 25.69 -46.57 -5.46
N GLU A 153 26.62 -45.80 -4.90
CA GLU A 153 27.11 -44.52 -5.45
C GLU A 153 28.60 -44.78 -5.82
N PRO A 154 29.31 -43.89 -6.55
CA PRO A 154 28.89 -42.66 -7.23
C PRO A 154 29.41 -42.59 -8.68
N GLN A 155 28.95 -41.63 -9.50
CA GLN A 155 29.87 -40.99 -10.45
C GLN A 155 29.39 -39.60 -10.90
N THR A 156 30.16 -38.62 -10.45
CA THR A 156 30.43 -37.30 -11.02
C THR A 156 30.71 -37.34 -12.52
N GLU A 157 30.12 -36.42 -13.28
CA GLU A 157 30.77 -35.89 -14.48
C GLU A 157 30.42 -34.41 -14.65
N GLN A 158 31.38 -33.58 -14.27
CA GLN A 158 31.48 -32.19 -14.68
C GLN A 158 31.99 -32.18 -16.13
N ALA A 159 31.25 -31.55 -17.04
CA ALA A 159 31.76 -31.17 -18.34
C ALA A 159 31.96 -29.66 -18.38
N VAL A 160 33.21 -29.25 -18.20
CA VAL A 160 33.76 -27.93 -18.52
C VAL A 160 34.21 -27.97 -19.97
N ILE A 161 33.72 -27.07 -20.84
CA ILE A 161 34.42 -26.67 -22.08
C ILE A 161 34.23 -25.16 -22.31
N THR A 162 35.03 -24.38 -21.60
CA THR A 162 36.03 -23.40 -22.07
C THR A 162 36.10 -23.01 -23.58
N TYR A 163 35.87 -21.70 -23.84
CA TYR A 163 36.42 -20.72 -24.83
C TYR A 163 36.23 -21.02 -26.35
N GLU A 164 35.99 -20.08 -27.28
CA GLU A 164 36.62 -18.75 -27.46
C GLU A 164 35.84 -17.87 -28.48
N GLU A 165 35.84 -16.57 -28.20
CA GLU A 165 35.94 -15.39 -29.09
C GLU A 165 35.65 -15.51 -30.60
N SER A 166 34.78 -14.62 -31.10
CA SER A 166 34.89 -14.05 -32.45
C SER A 166 34.26 -12.66 -32.47
N GLN A 167 35.13 -11.66 -32.64
CA GLN A 167 34.84 -10.24 -32.76
C GLN A 167 34.32 -9.85 -34.16
N ALA A 168 33.78 -8.63 -34.18
CA ALA A 168 33.91 -7.61 -35.23
C ALA A 168 32.93 -7.59 -36.42
N LYS A 169 32.01 -6.61 -36.34
CA LYS A 169 31.79 -5.56 -37.36
C LYS A 169 31.16 -4.35 -36.64
N GLU A 170 31.91 -3.28 -36.34
CA GLU A 170 32.15 -2.10 -37.21
C GLU A 170 30.86 -1.53 -37.82
N GLN A 171 30.51 -0.25 -37.79
CA GLN A 171 31.12 1.02 -37.34
C GLN A 171 29.97 2.06 -37.47
N GLU A 172 29.82 2.99 -36.53
CA GLU A 172 30.07 4.44 -36.76
C GLU A 172 28.96 5.22 -37.50
N SER A 173 28.32 6.15 -36.80
CA SER A 173 28.42 7.56 -37.18
C SER A 173 28.14 8.48 -35.99
N GLU A 174 29.13 9.29 -35.69
CA GLU A 174 29.11 10.43 -34.78
C GLU A 174 28.83 11.70 -35.60
N ALA A 175 28.19 12.67 -34.94
CA ALA A 175 28.17 14.10 -35.25
C ALA A 175 27.55 14.60 -36.58
N GLU A 176 26.45 15.34 -36.45
CA GLU A 176 26.41 16.69 -37.02
C GLU A 176 25.44 17.58 -36.21
N GLU A 177 26.01 18.42 -35.34
CA GLU A 177 25.38 19.64 -34.85
C GLU A 177 25.80 20.76 -35.80
N LYS A 178 24.84 21.36 -36.51
CA LYS A 178 24.56 22.81 -36.52
C LYS A 178 23.75 23.26 -37.74
N THR A 179 22.88 24.21 -37.42
CA THR A 179 22.39 25.35 -38.22
C THR A 179 21.01 25.25 -38.86
N ALA A 180 20.22 26.24 -38.48
CA ALA A 180 18.87 26.61 -38.91
C ALA A 180 18.64 26.55 -40.42
N GLU A 181 17.42 26.22 -40.85
CA GLU A 181 16.42 27.12 -41.45
C GLU A 181 15.05 26.39 -41.42
N ASP A 182 14.04 26.99 -40.79
CA ASP A 182 12.83 27.51 -41.45
C ASP A 182 11.92 26.45 -42.11
N SER A 183 10.90 26.00 -41.36
CA SER A 183 9.55 25.71 -41.88
C SER A 183 8.67 25.11 -40.79
N THR A 184 7.97 25.96 -40.05
CA THR A 184 6.72 25.56 -39.40
C THR A 184 5.64 26.56 -39.81
N SER A 185 4.97 26.23 -40.90
CA SER A 185 3.76 26.93 -41.33
C SER A 185 2.54 26.29 -40.67
N SER A 186 1.80 27.16 -39.96
CA SER A 186 0.34 27.16 -39.81
C SER A 186 -0.30 26.24 -38.75
N MET A 187 -0.77 26.85 -37.65
CA MET A 187 -2.18 27.22 -37.54
C MET A 187 -2.36 28.43 -36.59
N ARG A 188 -3.25 29.34 -37.02
CA ARG A 188 -3.53 30.68 -36.51
C ARG A 188 -4.26 30.67 -35.16
N GLU A 189 -3.85 31.55 -34.26
CA GLU A 189 -4.72 32.22 -33.28
C GLU A 189 -4.39 33.72 -33.39
N VAL A 190 -5.34 34.51 -33.90
CA VAL A 190 -5.25 35.98 -33.92
C VAL A 190 -5.91 36.47 -32.64
N SER A 191 -5.11 37.13 -31.80
CA SER A 191 -5.58 38.07 -30.79
C SER A 191 -5.26 39.47 -31.30
N GLU A 192 -6.25 40.36 -31.33
CA GLU A 192 -6.07 41.79 -31.04
C GLU A 192 -7.46 42.44 -30.74
N SER A 193 -7.54 43.06 -29.57
CA SER A 193 -8.60 43.88 -28.95
C SER A 193 -8.76 45.27 -29.61
N PRO A 194 -9.49 46.30 -29.10
CA PRO A 194 -10.50 46.46 -28.02
C PRO A 194 -11.75 47.31 -28.46
N VAL A 195 -12.69 47.62 -27.54
CA VAL A 195 -13.25 48.98 -27.22
C VAL A 195 -14.63 48.89 -26.49
N GLU A 196 -14.64 49.49 -25.29
CA GLU A 196 -15.67 50.29 -24.57
C GLU A 196 -17.18 49.96 -24.64
N GLU A 197 -17.76 49.77 -23.45
CA GLU A 197 -18.78 50.65 -22.80
C GLU A 197 -19.72 49.81 -21.92
N GLY A 198 -19.79 50.15 -20.63
CA GLY A 198 -20.72 49.51 -19.69
C GLY A 198 -20.40 49.76 -18.22
N PHE A 199 -20.33 51.04 -17.83
CA PHE A 199 -20.35 51.49 -16.45
C PHE A 199 -21.54 50.90 -15.68
N SER A 200 -21.33 50.31 -14.51
CA SER A 200 -22.12 50.63 -13.30
C SER A 200 -21.50 50.00 -12.05
N THR A 201 -20.74 50.80 -11.32
CA THR A 201 -20.29 50.54 -9.96
C THR A 201 -21.46 50.66 -8.99
N TYR A 202 -21.73 49.62 -8.20
CA TYR A 202 -22.52 49.78 -6.97
C TYR A 202 -21.67 49.36 -5.77
N SER A 203 -21.24 50.40 -5.03
CA SER A 203 -20.51 50.30 -3.77
C SER A 203 -21.40 49.82 -2.62
N PRO A 204 -20.83 49.16 -1.60
CA PRO A 204 -21.53 48.81 -0.38
C PRO A 204 -21.77 50.06 0.48
N SER A 205 -23.00 50.25 0.94
CA SER A 205 -23.36 51.29 1.91
C SER A 205 -23.82 50.63 3.21
N GLU A 206 -22.98 50.69 4.25
CA GLU A 206 -23.44 51.03 5.61
C GLU A 206 -23.60 52.57 5.67
N PRO A 207 -24.26 53.23 6.66
CA PRO A 207 -24.57 52.79 8.03
C PRO A 207 -26.01 53.14 8.48
N SER A 208 -26.48 52.79 9.68
CA SER A 208 -26.47 53.70 10.85
C SER A 208 -27.06 53.03 12.09
N ASP A 209 -26.27 53.01 13.16
CA ASP A 209 -26.60 53.56 14.50
C ASP A 209 -28.03 53.38 15.06
N VAL A 210 -28.14 52.54 16.10
CA VAL A 210 -28.87 52.92 17.31
C VAL A 210 -28.06 52.52 18.54
N SER A 211 -27.36 53.50 19.07
CA SER A 211 -26.81 53.52 20.43
C SER A 211 -27.91 53.72 21.48
N SER A 212 -28.01 52.83 22.46
CA SER A 212 -28.40 53.03 23.88
C SER A 212 -28.88 51.68 24.46
N GLY A 213 -28.45 51.18 25.61
CA GLY A 213 -27.60 51.73 26.64
C GLY A 213 -27.36 50.66 27.70
N ASN A 214 -26.19 50.75 28.31
CA ASN A 214 -25.69 49.97 29.43
C ASN A 214 -26.48 50.21 30.73
N VAL A 215 -26.96 49.15 31.37
CA VAL A 215 -27.10 48.94 32.84
C VAL A 215 -27.09 47.41 33.00
N GLY A 216 -26.06 46.74 33.53
CA GLY A 216 -25.58 46.86 34.89
C GLY A 216 -26.12 45.68 35.71
N SER A 217 -25.34 44.60 35.85
CA SER A 217 -25.53 43.65 36.96
C SER A 217 -25.26 44.40 38.28
N PRO A 218 -25.97 44.07 39.36
CA PRO A 218 -25.29 43.30 40.40
C PRO A 218 -26.17 42.27 41.14
N THR A 219 -25.48 41.23 41.60
CA THR A 219 -25.66 40.47 42.86
C THR A 219 -26.74 40.96 43.83
N GLU A 220 -27.65 40.07 44.22
CA GLU A 220 -27.76 39.47 45.57
C GLU A 220 -28.64 38.20 45.51
#